data_AF-A0A525K110-F1
#
_entry.id   AF-A0A525K110-F1
#
_cell.length_a   1.000
_cell.length_b   1.000
_cell.length_c   1.000
_cell.angle_alpha   90.00
_cell.angle_beta   90.00
_cell.angle_gamma   90.00
#
_symmetry.space_group_name_H-M   'P 1'
#
loop_
_entity.id
_entity.type
_entity.pdbx_description
1 polymer ?
#
loop_
_entity_poly.entity_id
_entity_poly.type
_entity_poly.pdbx_seq_one_letter_code
_entity_poly.pdbx_strand_id
1 'polypeptide(L)'
;LCRPDLKDNKCKVDLDATVIAPSGKTSIERFAPAKDPKIDCFFVYPTVSLDPGWQSDFVPDKMEWDDIKLQFARFGSACRTFAPMYRQTTLTALRVASGGKPPAGERPPANFGGYNDVVDAWNYYLQHENKGRGVVLIGHSQGAGVIARLAAAEIDGKPIQKQFISALVLGAPVLVPPGKDVGGTFKTIPLCHAEDQLGCVINYSSFRDSNPPPPDSRFGRGRGELRAACTNPADLKSGRGAPDGYFLTKGFLNGSGGATQPDWTTPPTKIDTPFVKVPGLITTECVSKGDFTWLEMHVNADLKGPRTHELAGEIIRPTGPDWSWGLHLIDVDHSMGDLVRIVRTEGAAYARAH
;
A
#
# COMPACT_ATOMS: atom_id res chain seq x y z
N LEU A 1 12.61 -11.11 -1.42
CA LEU A 1 12.16 -10.50 -2.69
C LEU A 1 13.06 -9.36 -3.15
N CYS A 2 13.34 -8.38 -2.30
CA CYS A 2 14.25 -7.27 -2.63
C CYS A 2 15.36 -7.13 -1.58
N ARG A 3 16.58 -6.99 -2.06
CA ARG A 3 17.76 -6.54 -1.31
C ARG A 3 18.82 -6.07 -2.33
N PRO A 4 19.54 -4.96 -2.10
CA PRO A 4 20.35 -4.31 -3.15
C PRO A 4 21.39 -5.21 -3.85
N ASP A 5 21.96 -6.16 -3.13
CA ASP A 5 22.99 -7.11 -3.54
C ASP A 5 22.47 -8.37 -4.26
N LEU A 6 21.15 -8.64 -4.22
CA LEU A 6 20.59 -9.83 -4.87
C LEU A 6 20.78 -9.75 -6.39
N LYS A 7 21.27 -10.85 -6.97
CA LYS A 7 21.39 -11.02 -8.41
C LYS A 7 20.01 -10.94 -9.10
N ASP A 8 19.01 -11.58 -8.49
CA ASP A 8 17.62 -11.58 -8.94
C ASP A 8 16.75 -10.70 -8.02
N ASN A 9 17.09 -9.42 -7.96
CA ASN A 9 16.35 -8.44 -7.14
C ASN A 9 15.05 -8.04 -7.85
N LYS A 10 13.90 -8.43 -7.29
CA LYS A 10 12.57 -8.16 -7.87
C LYS A 10 12.16 -6.68 -7.88
N CYS A 11 12.91 -5.82 -7.18
CA CYS A 11 12.73 -4.37 -7.27
C CYS A 11 13.44 -3.73 -8.48
N LYS A 12 14.25 -4.49 -9.24
CA LYS A 12 14.90 -4.03 -10.48
C LYS A 12 14.06 -4.46 -11.69
N VAL A 13 12.94 -3.78 -11.88
CA VAL A 13 11.96 -4.05 -12.95
C VAL A 13 11.61 -2.78 -13.71
N ASP A 14 10.98 -2.92 -14.88
CA ASP A 14 10.44 -1.78 -15.62
C ASP A 14 9.25 -1.17 -14.86
N LEU A 15 9.36 0.14 -14.61
CA LEU A 15 8.40 0.96 -13.87
C LEU A 15 8.02 2.23 -14.65
N ASP A 16 8.37 2.31 -15.93
CA ASP A 16 7.96 3.40 -16.81
C ASP A 16 6.43 3.51 -16.82
N ALA A 17 5.93 4.73 -17.01
CA ALA A 17 4.50 5.00 -17.02
C ALA A 17 4.10 5.86 -18.22
N THR A 18 2.93 5.60 -18.77
CA THR A 18 2.31 6.51 -19.75
C THR A 18 1.43 7.49 -19.01
N VAL A 19 1.75 8.78 -19.12
CA VAL A 19 0.93 9.87 -18.60
C VAL A 19 -0.12 10.21 -19.63
N ILE A 20 -1.38 10.23 -19.22
CA ILE A 20 -2.52 10.62 -20.05
C ILE A 20 -3.10 11.91 -19.49
N ALA A 21 -2.82 13.02 -20.19
CA ALA A 21 -3.37 14.32 -19.84
C ALA A 21 -4.90 14.32 -20.01
N PRO A 22 -5.64 15.27 -19.38
CA PRO A 22 -7.08 15.43 -19.60
C PRO A 22 -7.46 15.58 -21.08
N SER A 23 -6.58 16.16 -21.91
CA SER A 23 -6.75 16.28 -23.35
C SER A 23 -6.53 14.98 -24.14
N GLY A 24 -6.20 13.86 -23.47
CA GLY A 24 -5.89 12.58 -24.10
C GLY A 24 -4.48 12.48 -24.67
N LYS A 25 -3.72 13.59 -24.68
CA LYS A 25 -2.31 13.57 -25.09
C LYS A 25 -1.51 12.67 -24.15
N THR A 26 -0.72 11.77 -24.75
CA THR A 26 0.14 10.85 -24.02
C THR A 26 1.59 11.32 -24.00
N SER A 27 2.29 10.99 -22.92
CA SER A 27 3.75 11.08 -22.80
C SER A 27 4.28 9.92 -21.95
N ILE A 28 5.58 9.62 -22.08
CA ILE A 28 6.22 8.58 -21.27
C ILE A 28 6.98 9.26 -20.12
N GLU A 29 6.65 8.87 -18.89
CA GLU A 29 7.44 9.15 -17.70
C GLU A 29 8.37 7.97 -17.44
N ARG A 30 9.68 8.23 -17.49
CA ARG A 30 10.72 7.21 -17.29
C ARG A 30 11.04 7.07 -15.81
N PHE A 31 11.08 5.83 -15.33
CA PHE A 31 11.52 5.57 -13.96
C PHE A 31 13.04 5.68 -13.85
N ALA A 32 13.49 6.36 -12.78
CA ALA A 32 14.90 6.43 -12.43
C ALA A 32 15.09 6.05 -10.94
N PRO A 33 15.91 5.03 -10.63
CA PRO A 33 16.25 4.71 -9.25
C PRO A 33 17.17 5.78 -8.64
N ALA A 34 17.11 5.96 -7.32
CA ALA A 34 18.05 6.80 -6.60
C ALA A 34 19.46 6.19 -6.67
N LYS A 35 20.46 7.01 -6.96
CA LYS A 35 21.86 6.55 -7.06
C LYS A 35 22.46 6.19 -5.70
N ASP A 36 22.20 7.04 -4.71
CA ASP A 36 22.67 6.88 -3.33
C ASP A 36 21.60 7.39 -2.35
N PRO A 37 20.48 6.68 -2.21
CA PRO A 37 19.46 7.06 -1.24
C PRO A 37 20.06 7.06 0.17
N LYS A 38 19.63 7.99 1.03
CA LYS A 38 20.15 8.12 2.41
C LYS A 38 19.38 7.31 3.46
N ILE A 39 18.24 6.78 3.05
CA ILE A 39 17.32 6.04 3.91
C ILE A 39 16.97 4.69 3.28
N ASP A 40 16.32 3.85 4.06
CA ASP A 40 15.91 2.51 3.67
C ASP A 40 14.39 2.37 3.75
N CYS A 41 13.81 1.54 2.88
CA CYS A 41 12.43 1.10 3.01
C CYS A 41 12.40 -0.40 3.26
N PHE A 42 11.66 -0.80 4.28
CA PHE A 42 11.41 -2.19 4.64
C PHE A 42 9.94 -2.52 4.37
N PHE A 43 9.67 -3.33 3.36
CA PHE A 43 8.33 -3.64 2.88
C PHE A 43 7.89 -5.05 3.25
N VAL A 44 6.69 -5.15 3.81
CA VAL A 44 6.00 -6.41 4.04
C VAL A 44 4.79 -6.44 3.11
N TYR A 45 4.82 -7.35 2.15
CA TYR A 45 3.82 -7.47 1.08
C TYR A 45 2.46 -8.01 1.60
N PRO A 46 1.35 -7.81 0.86
CA PRO A 46 0.02 -8.27 1.25
C PRO A 46 -0.20 -9.77 0.97
N THR A 47 -1.43 -10.25 1.15
CA THR A 47 -1.80 -11.62 0.76
C THR A 47 -1.88 -11.77 -0.77
N VAL A 48 -0.93 -12.48 -1.36
CA VAL A 48 -0.78 -12.69 -2.81
C VAL A 48 -0.50 -14.14 -3.22
N SER A 49 0.00 -14.99 -2.30
CA SER A 49 0.40 -16.36 -2.62
C SER A 49 -0.77 -17.20 -3.12
N LEU A 50 -0.53 -17.98 -4.18
CA LEU A 50 -1.46 -18.95 -4.73
C LEU A 50 -1.28 -20.36 -4.17
N ASP A 51 -0.42 -20.52 -3.15
CA ASP A 51 -0.16 -21.81 -2.53
C ASP A 51 -1.47 -22.47 -2.04
N PRO A 52 -1.57 -23.81 -2.15
CA PRO A 52 -2.80 -24.52 -1.82
C PRO A 52 -3.06 -24.58 -0.31
N GLY A 53 -2.04 -24.36 0.53
CA GLY A 53 -2.13 -24.48 1.99
C GLY A 53 -2.67 -23.23 2.68
N TRP A 54 -2.72 -23.28 4.01
CA TRP A 54 -3.15 -22.15 4.85
C TRP A 54 -2.15 -20.98 4.89
N GLN A 55 -0.86 -21.28 4.69
CA GLN A 55 0.24 -20.34 4.63
C GLN A 55 1.09 -20.61 3.40
N SER A 56 1.73 -19.56 2.88
CA SER A 56 2.70 -19.72 1.80
C SER A 56 3.95 -20.43 2.31
N ASP A 57 4.73 -20.96 1.39
CA ASP A 57 6.13 -21.31 1.65
C ASP A 57 7.06 -20.09 1.50
N PHE A 58 8.37 -20.34 1.38
CA PHE A 58 9.40 -19.32 1.16
C PHE A 58 9.89 -19.24 -0.29
N VAL A 59 9.29 -20.00 -1.20
CA VAL A 59 9.59 -20.01 -2.63
C VAL A 59 8.63 -19.05 -3.32
N PRO A 60 9.06 -17.84 -3.68
CA PRO A 60 8.15 -16.86 -4.25
C PRO A 60 7.69 -17.28 -5.65
N ASP A 61 6.41 -17.05 -5.94
CA ASP A 61 5.82 -17.25 -7.26
C ASP A 61 5.60 -15.91 -7.98
N LYS A 62 4.89 -15.96 -9.12
CA LYS A 62 4.62 -14.80 -9.95
C LYS A 62 3.90 -13.68 -9.17
N MET A 63 2.99 -14.02 -8.26
CA MET A 63 2.17 -13.05 -7.53
C MET A 63 2.98 -12.26 -6.51
N GLU A 64 3.93 -12.89 -5.80
CA GLU A 64 4.88 -12.16 -4.95
C GLU A 64 5.78 -11.22 -5.78
N TRP A 65 6.15 -11.60 -7.01
CA TRP A 65 6.97 -10.73 -7.87
C TRP A 65 6.17 -9.56 -8.46
N ASP A 66 4.94 -9.82 -8.92
CA ASP A 66 4.06 -8.81 -9.46
C ASP A 66 3.68 -7.78 -8.39
N ASP A 67 3.48 -8.21 -7.15
CA ASP A 67 3.21 -7.32 -6.02
C ASP A 67 4.35 -6.34 -5.78
N ILE A 68 5.60 -6.82 -5.77
CA ILE A 68 6.77 -5.96 -5.64
C ILE A 68 6.80 -4.90 -6.73
N LYS A 69 6.53 -5.29 -7.98
CA LYS A 69 6.47 -4.35 -9.10
C LYS A 69 5.39 -3.28 -8.87
N LEU A 70 4.22 -3.70 -8.40
CA LEU A 70 3.06 -2.84 -8.22
C LEU A 70 3.20 -1.89 -7.02
N GLN A 71 3.53 -2.43 -5.86
CA GLN A 71 3.38 -1.74 -4.59
C GLN A 71 4.69 -1.21 -3.99
N PHE A 72 5.86 -1.68 -4.43
CA PHE A 72 7.11 -1.38 -3.71
C PHE A 72 8.30 -0.90 -4.55
N ALA A 73 8.52 -1.46 -5.74
CA ALA A 73 9.75 -1.21 -6.50
C ALA A 73 9.98 0.28 -6.81
N ARG A 74 8.91 1.08 -6.96
CA ARG A 74 8.99 2.53 -7.23
C ARG A 74 9.59 3.35 -6.09
N PHE A 75 9.52 2.86 -4.85
CA PHE A 75 10.22 3.46 -3.70
C PHE A 75 11.75 3.41 -3.86
N GLY A 76 12.29 2.60 -4.78
CA GLY A 76 13.71 2.62 -5.16
C GLY A 76 14.19 3.97 -5.73
N SER A 77 13.28 4.91 -6.05
CA SER A 77 13.61 6.30 -6.38
C SER A 77 13.85 7.21 -5.16
N ALA A 78 13.64 6.70 -3.94
CA ALA A 78 13.76 7.44 -2.68
C ALA A 78 14.62 6.72 -1.62
N CYS A 79 14.60 5.38 -1.57
CA CYS A 79 15.25 4.59 -0.52
C CYS A 79 15.93 3.33 -1.07
N ARG A 80 16.82 2.71 -0.28
CA ARG A 80 17.24 1.32 -0.55
C ARG A 80 16.07 0.38 -0.24
N THR A 81 15.81 -0.58 -1.11
CA THR A 81 14.63 -1.45 -1.01
C THR A 81 14.94 -2.81 -0.37
N PHE A 82 14.23 -3.12 0.71
CA PHE A 82 14.28 -4.39 1.42
C PHE A 82 12.87 -4.97 1.52
N ALA A 83 12.68 -6.18 1.00
CA ALA A 83 11.41 -6.91 1.11
C ALA A 83 11.73 -8.40 1.38
N PRO A 84 11.62 -8.87 2.63
CA PRO A 84 11.89 -10.26 2.98
C PRO A 84 10.77 -11.17 2.48
N MET A 85 11.07 -12.47 2.35
CA MET A 85 10.02 -13.48 2.26
C MET A 85 9.49 -13.77 3.66
N TYR A 86 8.18 -13.99 3.77
CA TYR A 86 7.54 -14.43 5.01
C TYR A 86 6.35 -15.34 4.68
N ARG A 87 5.97 -16.21 5.61
CA ARG A 87 4.81 -17.10 5.43
C ARG A 87 3.52 -16.33 5.63
N GLN A 88 3.02 -15.77 4.53
CA GLN A 88 1.75 -15.06 4.46
C GLN A 88 0.57 -16.03 4.54
N THR A 89 -0.61 -15.55 4.94
CA THR A 89 -1.86 -16.27 4.63
C THR A 89 -2.05 -16.27 3.12
N THR A 90 -2.39 -17.41 2.54
CA THR A 90 -2.56 -17.57 1.09
C THR A 90 -3.89 -16.99 0.61
N LEU A 91 -3.98 -16.69 -0.69
CA LEU A 91 -5.26 -16.37 -1.34
C LEU A 91 -6.23 -17.55 -1.26
N THR A 92 -5.73 -18.79 -1.28
CA THR A 92 -6.53 -20.00 -1.08
C THR A 92 -7.27 -19.95 0.26
N ALA A 93 -6.56 -19.65 1.34
CA ALA A 93 -7.16 -19.50 2.68
C ALA A 93 -8.07 -18.28 2.80
N LEU A 94 -7.67 -17.14 2.22
CA LEU A 94 -8.47 -15.91 2.27
C LEU A 94 -9.83 -16.07 1.57
N ARG A 95 -9.87 -16.80 0.46
CA ARG A 95 -11.07 -16.98 -0.37
C ARG A 95 -12.08 -17.96 0.22
N VAL A 96 -11.75 -18.71 1.26
CA VAL A 96 -12.69 -19.62 1.96
C VAL A 96 -13.95 -18.88 2.42
N ALA A 97 -13.78 -17.68 2.99
CA ALA A 97 -14.89 -16.85 3.45
C ALA A 97 -15.81 -16.35 2.32
N SER A 98 -15.44 -16.61 1.06
CA SER A 98 -16.17 -16.22 -0.15
C SER A 98 -16.47 -17.41 -1.05
N GLY A 99 -16.55 -18.62 -0.50
CA GLY A 99 -16.89 -19.85 -1.22
C GLY A 99 -15.72 -20.49 -1.98
N GLY A 100 -14.49 -20.06 -1.72
CA GLY A 100 -13.28 -20.69 -2.25
C GLY A 100 -13.07 -22.11 -1.71
N LYS A 101 -12.23 -22.89 -2.41
CA LYS A 101 -11.87 -24.25 -1.99
C LYS A 101 -11.19 -24.23 -0.61
N PRO A 102 -11.42 -25.25 0.23
CA PRO A 102 -10.70 -25.36 1.50
C PRO A 102 -9.20 -25.51 1.24
N PRO A 103 -8.33 -24.89 2.06
CA PRO A 103 -6.89 -25.06 1.93
C PRO A 103 -6.45 -26.48 2.25
N ALA A 104 -5.38 -26.92 1.61
CA ALA A 104 -4.76 -28.20 1.89
C ALA A 104 -4.08 -28.22 3.27
N GLY A 105 -4.12 -29.37 3.93
CA GLY A 105 -3.45 -29.61 5.21
C GLY A 105 -4.16 -29.01 6.43
N GLU A 106 -3.54 -29.20 7.58
CA GLU A 106 -4.05 -28.71 8.86
C GLU A 106 -3.85 -27.20 9.00
N ARG A 107 -4.83 -26.53 9.61
CA ARG A 107 -4.71 -25.10 9.91
C ARG A 107 -3.64 -24.93 11.00
N PRO A 108 -2.59 -24.13 10.77
CA PRO A 108 -1.55 -23.95 11.76
C PRO A 108 -2.08 -23.22 13.01
N PRO A 109 -1.42 -23.37 14.17
CA PRO A 109 -1.79 -22.68 15.40
C PRO A 109 -1.84 -21.16 15.24
N ALA A 110 -2.64 -20.50 16.08
CA ALA A 110 -2.60 -19.05 16.20
C ALA A 110 -1.16 -18.61 16.56
N ASN A 111 -0.61 -17.64 15.81
CA ASN A 111 0.78 -17.13 15.90
C ASN A 111 1.87 -17.98 15.24
N PHE A 112 1.54 -19.05 14.52
CA PHE A 112 2.52 -19.72 13.68
C PHE A 112 2.88 -18.86 12.45
N GLY A 113 4.16 -18.72 12.16
CA GLY A 113 4.66 -18.12 10.91
C GLY A 113 4.64 -16.59 10.89
N GLY A 114 4.01 -16.03 9.84
CA GLY A 114 4.39 -14.78 9.18
C GLY A 114 4.85 -13.58 10.02
N TYR A 115 4.25 -13.29 11.17
CA TYR A 115 4.75 -12.19 12.02
C TYR A 115 6.16 -12.47 12.57
N ASN A 116 6.41 -13.69 13.06
CA ASN A 116 7.72 -14.05 13.60
C ASN A 116 8.78 -14.09 12.48
N ASP A 117 8.42 -14.56 11.28
CA ASP A 117 9.31 -14.52 10.12
C ASP A 117 9.72 -13.08 9.77
N VAL A 118 8.77 -12.12 9.87
CA VAL A 118 9.06 -10.70 9.66
C VAL A 118 9.91 -10.11 10.78
N VAL A 119 9.70 -10.49 12.04
CA VAL A 119 10.56 -10.07 13.16
C VAL A 119 11.99 -10.59 12.96
N ASP A 120 12.16 -11.85 12.56
CA ASP A 120 13.48 -12.43 12.26
C ASP A 120 14.15 -11.68 11.10
N ALA A 121 13.42 -11.40 10.02
CA ALA A 121 13.92 -10.63 8.89
C ALA A 121 14.27 -9.18 9.26
N TRP A 122 13.46 -8.54 10.12
CA TRP A 122 13.70 -7.19 10.63
C TRP A 122 14.98 -7.14 11.46
N ASN A 123 15.17 -8.08 12.37
CA ASN A 123 16.37 -8.19 13.19
C ASN A 123 17.62 -8.45 12.34
N TYR A 124 17.51 -9.34 11.35
CA TYR A 124 18.60 -9.58 10.39
C TYR A 124 18.94 -8.30 9.62
N TYR A 125 17.93 -7.59 9.11
CA TYR A 125 18.10 -6.32 8.40
C TYR A 125 18.80 -5.28 9.28
N LEU A 126 18.38 -5.10 10.53
CA LEU A 126 19.01 -4.14 11.45
C LEU A 126 20.48 -4.50 11.72
N GLN A 127 20.77 -5.78 11.93
CA GLN A 127 22.12 -6.26 12.27
C GLN A 127 23.09 -6.22 11.08
N HIS A 128 22.62 -6.52 9.87
CA HIS A 128 23.49 -6.80 8.73
C HIS A 128 23.42 -5.74 7.61
N GLU A 129 22.27 -5.09 7.43
CA GLU A 129 21.98 -4.31 6.22
C GLU A 129 21.79 -2.81 6.50
N ASN A 130 21.09 -2.47 7.59
CA ASN A 130 20.67 -1.12 7.92
C ASN A 130 21.84 -0.18 8.23
N LYS A 131 22.84 -0.64 9.00
CA LYS A 131 24.06 0.13 9.33
C LYS A 131 23.76 1.51 9.95
N GLY A 132 22.71 1.63 10.76
CA GLY A 132 22.33 2.86 11.46
C GLY A 132 21.54 3.86 10.62
N ARG A 133 20.97 3.44 9.49
CA ARG A 133 20.22 4.32 8.58
C ARG A 133 18.78 4.49 9.02
N GLY A 134 18.21 5.65 8.72
CA GLY A 134 16.77 5.85 8.89
C GLY A 134 15.96 4.90 7.99
N VAL A 135 14.84 4.42 8.51
CA VAL A 135 14.01 3.39 7.86
C VAL A 135 12.53 3.75 7.86
N VAL A 136 11.90 3.57 6.71
CA VAL A 136 10.45 3.61 6.50
C VAL A 136 9.91 2.19 6.48
N LEU A 137 8.85 1.93 7.25
CA LEU A 137 8.10 0.67 7.16
C LEU A 137 6.96 0.84 6.15
N ILE A 138 6.79 -0.12 5.23
CA ILE A 138 5.72 -0.08 4.23
C ILE A 138 4.98 -1.41 4.27
N GLY A 139 3.66 -1.35 4.25
CA GLY A 139 2.84 -2.56 4.16
C GLY A 139 1.45 -2.25 3.65
N HIS A 140 0.87 -3.23 2.94
CA HIS A 140 -0.52 -3.22 2.50
C HIS A 140 -1.27 -4.43 3.07
N SER A 141 -2.56 -4.28 3.34
CA SER A 141 -3.43 -5.38 3.76
C SER A 141 -2.87 -6.21 4.92
N GLN A 142 -2.59 -7.50 4.72
CA GLN A 142 -1.93 -8.33 5.73
C GLN A 142 -0.57 -7.76 6.16
N GLY A 143 0.26 -7.34 5.22
CA GLY A 143 1.56 -6.75 5.49
C GLY A 143 1.47 -5.47 6.32
N ALA A 144 0.45 -4.64 6.07
CA ALA A 144 0.15 -3.45 6.88
C ALA A 144 -0.16 -3.81 8.34
N GLY A 145 -0.98 -4.84 8.58
CA GLY A 145 -1.25 -5.35 9.93
C GLY A 145 0.02 -5.88 10.62
N VAL A 146 0.88 -6.55 9.87
CA VAL A 146 2.17 -7.06 10.36
C VAL A 146 3.11 -5.91 10.74
N ILE A 147 3.28 -4.89 9.89
CA ILE A 147 4.17 -3.76 10.21
C ILE A 147 3.59 -2.86 11.31
N ALA A 148 2.26 -2.74 11.44
CA ALA A 148 1.65 -2.02 12.56
C ALA A 148 1.97 -2.72 13.89
N ARG A 149 1.86 -4.06 13.92
CA ARG A 149 2.28 -4.85 15.08
C ARG A 149 3.78 -4.76 15.33
N LEU A 150 4.62 -4.82 14.28
CA LEU A 150 6.08 -4.67 14.39
C LEU A 150 6.45 -3.31 14.99
N ALA A 151 5.89 -2.22 14.47
CA ALA A 151 6.15 -0.88 14.97
C ALA A 151 5.70 -0.72 16.42
N ALA A 152 4.50 -1.18 16.78
CA ALA A 152 3.99 -1.07 18.15
C ALA A 152 4.80 -1.92 19.15
N ALA A 153 5.25 -3.11 18.73
CA ALA A 153 5.97 -4.02 19.61
C ALA A 153 7.47 -3.69 19.68
N GLU A 154 8.10 -3.38 18.55
CA GLU A 154 9.57 -3.31 18.41
C GLU A 154 10.13 -1.91 18.26
N ILE A 155 9.31 -0.89 17.98
CA ILE A 155 9.79 0.47 17.72
C ILE A 155 9.23 1.48 18.74
N ASP A 156 7.92 1.51 18.95
CA ASP A 156 7.22 2.52 19.74
C ASP A 156 7.70 2.57 21.20
N GLY A 157 8.33 3.68 21.60
CA GLY A 157 8.97 3.90 22.90
C GLY A 157 10.33 3.22 23.09
N LYS A 158 10.90 2.60 22.05
CA LYS A 158 12.18 1.86 22.12
C LYS A 158 13.34 2.65 21.48
N PRO A 159 14.60 2.35 21.83
CA PRO A 159 15.76 3.08 21.29
C PRO A 159 15.85 3.12 19.75
N ILE A 160 15.38 2.07 19.07
CA ILE A 160 15.36 1.99 17.59
C ILE A 160 14.44 3.04 16.95
N GLN A 161 13.48 3.62 17.68
CA GLN A 161 12.59 4.68 17.18
C GLN A 161 13.36 5.91 16.68
N LYS A 162 14.59 6.14 17.15
CA LYS A 162 15.47 7.20 16.62
C LYS A 162 15.83 7.01 15.13
N GLN A 163 15.75 5.78 14.63
CA GLN A 163 15.97 5.44 13.23
C GLN A 163 14.65 5.30 12.45
N PHE A 164 13.50 5.36 13.12
CA PHE A 164 12.20 5.24 12.47
C PHE A 164 11.80 6.56 11.81
N ILE A 165 11.67 6.54 10.48
CA ILE A 165 11.29 7.71 9.69
C ILE A 165 9.77 7.83 9.61
N SER A 166 9.10 6.78 9.17
CA SER A 166 7.65 6.74 9.09
C SER A 166 7.16 5.31 8.86
N ALA A 167 5.84 5.10 8.96
CA ALA A 167 5.19 3.89 8.49
C ALA A 167 4.05 4.21 7.53
N LEU A 168 4.01 3.51 6.39
CA LEU A 168 2.90 3.50 5.46
C LEU A 168 2.07 2.24 5.74
N VAL A 169 1.06 2.35 6.59
CA VAL A 169 0.18 1.25 7.01
C VAL A 169 -1.10 1.34 6.16
N LEU A 170 -1.18 0.63 5.05
CA LEU A 170 -2.25 0.81 4.05
C LEU A 170 -3.23 -0.37 4.07
N GLY A 171 -4.53 -0.13 4.09
CA GLY A 171 -5.53 -1.22 4.04
C GLY A 171 -5.52 -2.13 5.30
N ALA A 172 -5.10 -1.60 6.45
CA ALA A 172 -5.26 -2.20 7.77
C ALA A 172 -5.48 -1.09 8.82
N PRO A 173 -6.15 -1.34 9.95
CA PRO A 173 -6.51 -0.26 10.88
C PRO A 173 -5.32 0.18 11.73
N VAL A 174 -5.01 1.48 11.70
CA VAL A 174 -4.39 2.18 12.84
C VAL A 174 -5.53 2.81 13.62
N LEU A 175 -5.67 2.46 14.90
CA LEU A 175 -6.74 2.94 15.75
C LEU A 175 -6.25 4.09 16.63
N VAL A 176 -7.05 5.14 16.76
CA VAL A 176 -6.78 6.29 17.62
C VAL A 176 -8.06 6.73 18.32
N PRO A 177 -7.98 7.36 19.51
CA PRO A 177 -9.12 8.06 20.07
C PRO A 177 -9.61 9.18 19.12
N PRO A 178 -10.92 9.51 19.09
CA PRO A 178 -11.44 10.57 18.23
C PRO A 178 -10.67 11.90 18.39
N GLY A 179 -10.20 12.46 17.28
CA GLY A 179 -9.46 13.73 17.27
C GLY A 179 -8.05 13.67 17.89
N LYS A 180 -7.47 12.47 18.03
CA LYS A 180 -6.10 12.25 18.53
C LYS A 180 -5.25 11.54 17.48
N ASP A 181 -3.94 11.67 17.63
CA ASP A 181 -2.95 11.04 16.75
C ASP A 181 -2.28 9.81 17.38
N VAL A 182 -2.41 9.65 18.70
CA VAL A 182 -1.83 8.57 19.50
C VAL A 182 -2.82 8.10 20.56
N GLY A 183 -2.52 6.98 21.24
CA GLY A 183 -3.31 6.46 22.35
C GLY A 183 -4.22 5.27 21.97
N GLY A 184 -4.00 4.68 20.79
CA GLY A 184 -4.64 3.44 20.35
C GLY A 184 -3.61 2.41 19.90
N THR A 185 -3.44 2.22 18.59
CA THR A 185 -2.44 1.28 18.02
C THR A 185 -1.02 1.64 18.47
N PHE A 186 -0.69 2.94 18.48
CA PHE A 186 0.59 3.46 18.94
C PHE A 186 0.41 4.36 20.16
N LYS A 187 1.35 4.27 21.09
CA LYS A 187 1.47 5.08 22.30
C LYS A 187 2.18 6.40 22.01
N THR A 188 3.26 6.39 21.22
CA THR A 188 4.08 7.58 20.98
C THR A 188 4.26 7.98 19.52
N ILE A 189 3.98 7.08 18.57
CA ILE A 189 4.09 7.35 17.12
C ILE A 189 2.79 8.01 16.62
N PRO A 190 2.76 9.31 16.31
CA PRO A 190 1.55 10.00 15.84
C PRO A 190 1.22 9.71 14.38
N LEU A 191 0.01 10.09 13.96
CA LEU A 191 -0.34 10.26 12.56
C LEU A 191 0.49 11.37 11.91
N CYS A 192 0.75 11.24 10.60
CA CYS A 192 1.46 12.26 9.83
C CYS A 192 0.55 13.43 9.44
N HIS A 193 1.03 14.65 9.62
CA HIS A 193 0.36 15.93 9.29
C HIS A 193 1.19 16.81 8.34
N ALA A 194 2.44 16.45 8.07
CA ALA A 194 3.33 17.14 7.13
C ALA A 194 4.29 16.15 6.47
N GLU A 195 4.75 16.47 5.26
CA GLU A 195 5.59 15.56 4.46
C GLU A 195 7.03 15.42 4.96
N ASP A 196 7.51 16.38 5.73
CA ASP A 196 8.83 16.34 6.36
C ASP A 196 8.77 15.94 7.83
N GLN A 197 7.58 15.56 8.32
CA GLN A 197 7.41 15.04 9.66
C GLN A 197 8.04 13.66 9.78
N LEU A 198 8.92 13.50 10.76
CA LEU A 198 9.55 12.22 11.06
C LEU A 198 8.85 11.54 12.24
N GLY A 199 8.98 10.22 12.30
CA GLY A 199 8.45 9.37 13.35
C GLY A 199 6.93 9.28 13.36
N CYS A 200 6.26 9.33 12.20
CA CYS A 200 4.80 9.33 12.09
C CYS A 200 4.25 8.18 11.24
N VAL A 201 2.93 8.00 11.20
CA VAL A 201 2.25 6.98 10.39
C VAL A 201 1.25 7.60 9.41
N ILE A 202 1.32 7.15 8.16
CA ILE A 202 0.28 7.32 7.15
C ILE A 202 -0.61 6.07 7.17
N ASN A 203 -1.91 6.27 7.38
CA ASN A 203 -2.91 5.21 7.40
C ASN A 203 -4.16 5.62 6.63
N TYR A 204 -4.71 4.69 5.85
CA TYR A 204 -6.04 4.81 5.29
C TYR A 204 -6.54 3.44 4.80
N SER A 205 -7.84 3.39 4.52
CA SER A 205 -8.46 2.40 3.64
C SER A 205 -9.37 3.18 2.68
N SER A 206 -9.40 2.81 1.41
CA SER A 206 -10.06 3.61 0.38
C SER A 206 -11.45 3.09 0.00
N PHE A 207 -12.39 4.03 -0.21
CA PHE A 207 -13.75 3.76 -0.71
C PHE A 207 -14.15 4.84 -1.70
N ARG A 208 -15.07 4.53 -2.62
CA ARG A 208 -15.65 5.57 -3.48
C ARG A 208 -16.61 6.44 -2.69
N ASP A 209 -16.68 7.69 -3.08
CA ASP A 209 -17.75 8.62 -2.68
C ASP A 209 -19.16 8.07 -2.96
N SER A 210 -19.32 7.41 -4.11
CA SER A 210 -20.57 6.78 -4.57
C SER A 210 -20.89 5.46 -3.85
N ASN A 211 -19.89 4.83 -3.22
CA ASN A 211 -20.04 3.56 -2.51
C ASN A 211 -19.26 3.62 -1.18
N PRO A 212 -19.75 4.40 -0.19
CA PRO A 212 -19.11 4.50 1.12
C PRO A 212 -19.14 3.15 1.87
N PRO A 213 -18.35 2.97 2.94
CA PRO A 213 -18.28 1.71 3.68
C PRO A 213 -19.67 1.19 4.10
N PRO A 214 -20.08 -0.03 3.68
CA PRO A 214 -21.32 -0.62 4.14
C PRO A 214 -21.19 -1.12 5.60
N PRO A 215 -22.31 -1.45 6.29
CA PRO A 215 -22.27 -1.92 7.68
C PRO A 215 -21.38 -3.15 7.94
N ASP A 216 -21.23 -4.01 6.94
CA ASP A 216 -20.39 -5.22 6.93
C ASP A 216 -19.00 -4.98 6.31
N SER A 217 -18.62 -3.71 6.08
CA SER A 217 -17.30 -3.33 5.59
C SER A 217 -16.18 -3.95 6.44
N ARG A 218 -15.16 -4.44 5.75
CA ARG A 218 -13.96 -5.02 6.36
C ARG A 218 -12.95 -3.97 6.79
N PHE A 219 -13.06 -2.76 6.25
CA PHE A 219 -12.06 -1.70 6.39
C PHE A 219 -12.65 -0.38 6.86
N GLY A 220 -11.76 0.51 7.32
CA GLY A 220 -12.13 1.84 7.82
C GLY A 220 -12.96 1.84 9.11
N ARG A 221 -13.20 0.69 9.75
CA ARG A 221 -14.05 0.61 10.95
C ARG A 221 -13.25 0.86 12.24
N GLY A 222 -13.81 1.66 13.14
CA GLY A 222 -13.34 1.79 14.51
C GLY A 222 -13.58 0.54 15.37
N ARG A 223 -13.10 0.56 16.61
CA ARG A 223 -13.30 -0.50 17.60
C ARG A 223 -13.49 0.08 19.00
N GLY A 224 -14.63 -0.20 19.62
CA GLY A 224 -14.98 0.39 20.91
C GLY A 224 -15.04 1.91 20.79
N GLU A 225 -14.34 2.62 21.68
CA GLU A 225 -14.25 4.08 21.65
C GLU A 225 -13.23 4.62 20.64
N LEU A 226 -12.44 3.75 20.00
CA LEU A 226 -11.42 4.13 19.03
C LEU A 226 -11.97 4.20 17.61
N ARG A 227 -11.36 5.05 16.79
CA ARG A 227 -11.64 5.22 15.37
C ARG A 227 -10.49 4.69 14.53
N ALA A 228 -10.78 4.23 13.31
CA ALA A 228 -9.74 4.07 12.30
C ALA A 228 -9.15 5.44 11.96
N ALA A 229 -7.84 5.51 11.77
CA ALA A 229 -7.17 6.72 11.31
C ALA A 229 -7.34 6.88 9.80
N CYS A 230 -7.30 8.13 9.35
CA CYS A 230 -7.15 8.47 7.94
C CYS A 230 -6.21 9.66 7.82
N THR A 231 -5.17 9.50 7.00
CA THR A 231 -4.24 10.55 6.58
C THR A 231 -4.21 10.53 5.06
N ASN A 232 -4.48 11.66 4.41
CA ASN A 232 -4.50 11.73 2.96
C ASN A 232 -3.10 12.10 2.43
N PRO A 233 -2.39 11.20 1.71
CA PRO A 233 -1.05 11.50 1.21
C PRO A 233 -1.02 12.57 0.11
N ALA A 234 -2.16 12.86 -0.55
CA ALA A 234 -2.25 13.95 -1.51
C ALA A 234 -2.06 15.33 -0.86
N ASP A 235 -2.49 15.47 0.40
CA ASP A 235 -2.26 16.64 1.24
C ASP A 235 -2.47 16.25 2.72
N LEU A 236 -1.36 15.98 3.42
CA LEU A 236 -1.39 15.54 4.82
C LEU A 236 -1.96 16.60 5.77
N LYS A 237 -1.92 17.88 5.38
CA LYS A 237 -2.34 18.99 6.24
C LYS A 237 -3.83 19.24 6.14
N SER A 238 -4.37 19.27 4.92
CA SER A 238 -5.80 19.53 4.71
C SER A 238 -6.66 18.26 4.77
N GLY A 239 -6.06 17.08 4.56
CA GLY A 239 -6.78 15.82 4.46
C GLY A 239 -7.49 15.63 3.11
N ARG A 240 -7.33 16.55 2.15
CA ARG A 240 -8.00 16.54 0.84
C ARG A 240 -7.05 16.96 -0.28
N GLY A 241 -7.02 16.21 -1.39
CA GLY A 241 -6.19 16.58 -2.53
C GLY A 241 -6.44 15.75 -3.79
N ALA A 242 -5.73 16.07 -4.85
CA ALA A 242 -5.70 15.27 -6.08
C ALA A 242 -4.41 14.43 -6.07
N PRO A 243 -4.50 13.10 -5.83
CA PRO A 243 -3.30 12.29 -5.69
C PRO A 243 -2.62 12.02 -7.04
N ASP A 244 -1.32 11.72 -6.99
CA ASP A 244 -0.52 11.24 -8.11
C ASP A 244 -0.47 9.70 -8.12
N GLY A 245 -1.36 9.09 -8.91
CA GLY A 245 -1.50 7.64 -8.99
C GLY A 245 -0.65 6.98 -10.08
N TYR A 246 -0.28 5.71 -9.83
CA TYR A 246 0.31 4.80 -10.81
C TYR A 246 -0.49 3.50 -10.83
N PHE A 247 -1.25 3.31 -11.89
CA PHE A 247 -2.09 2.14 -12.06
C PHE A 247 -1.46 1.15 -13.02
N LEU A 248 -1.69 -0.16 -12.84
CA LEU A 248 -1.33 -1.14 -13.86
C LEU A 248 -2.03 -0.79 -15.18
N THR A 249 -1.26 -0.82 -16.28
CA THR A 249 -1.81 -0.59 -17.62
C THR A 249 -2.90 -1.60 -17.98
N LYS A 250 -2.78 -2.85 -17.50
CA LYS A 250 -3.74 -3.93 -17.73
C LYS A 250 -3.91 -4.81 -16.50
N GLY A 251 -5.16 -5.06 -16.14
CA GLY A 251 -5.55 -5.99 -15.09
C GLY A 251 -5.29 -5.47 -13.68
N PHE A 252 -5.39 -6.38 -12.72
CA PHE A 252 -5.21 -6.11 -11.30
C PHE A 252 -4.33 -7.19 -10.69
N LEU A 253 -3.69 -6.87 -9.55
CA LEU A 253 -2.94 -7.85 -8.78
C LEU A 253 -3.80 -9.10 -8.54
N ASN A 254 -3.23 -10.28 -8.77
CA ASN A 254 -3.84 -11.60 -8.58
C ASN A 254 -5.22 -11.83 -9.24
N GLY A 255 -5.62 -10.98 -10.19
CA GLY A 255 -6.88 -11.06 -10.94
C GLY A 255 -8.13 -10.76 -10.12
N SER A 256 -8.02 -10.33 -8.86
CA SER A 256 -9.20 -10.12 -8.01
C SER A 256 -10.08 -8.95 -8.44
N GLY A 257 -9.57 -8.03 -9.25
CA GLY A 257 -10.37 -6.96 -9.87
C GLY A 257 -11.11 -7.36 -11.14
N GLY A 258 -11.14 -8.67 -11.47
CA GLY A 258 -11.76 -9.19 -12.69
C GLY A 258 -10.84 -9.16 -13.91
N ALA A 259 -11.39 -9.57 -15.06
CA ALA A 259 -10.64 -9.72 -16.32
C ALA A 259 -10.70 -8.48 -17.22
N THR A 260 -11.58 -7.52 -16.92
CA THR A 260 -11.83 -6.33 -17.74
C THR A 260 -11.51 -5.09 -16.91
N GLN A 261 -10.49 -4.35 -17.32
CA GLN A 261 -10.21 -3.01 -16.82
C GLN A 261 -10.75 -2.01 -17.86
N PRO A 262 -11.36 -0.88 -17.44
CA PRO A 262 -11.75 0.17 -18.38
C PRO A 262 -10.60 0.61 -19.27
N ASP A 263 -10.90 0.89 -20.54
CA ASP A 263 -9.91 1.45 -21.46
C ASP A 263 -9.47 2.84 -20.97
N TRP A 264 -8.16 3.09 -20.97
CA TRP A 264 -7.61 4.35 -20.48
C TRP A 264 -7.96 5.59 -21.31
N THR A 265 -8.37 5.37 -22.57
CA THR A 265 -8.72 6.42 -23.54
C THR A 265 -9.88 5.98 -24.41
N THR A 266 -10.61 6.95 -24.95
CA THR A 266 -11.71 6.76 -25.89
C THR A 266 -11.45 7.58 -27.17
N PRO A 267 -11.21 6.95 -28.33
CA PRO A 267 -11.08 5.50 -28.54
C PRO A 267 -9.81 4.91 -27.88
N PRO A 268 -9.75 3.58 -27.67
CA PRO A 268 -8.62 2.94 -27.01
C PRO A 268 -7.30 3.14 -27.76
N THR A 269 -6.31 3.69 -27.06
CA THR A 269 -4.94 3.85 -27.55
C THR A 269 -4.06 2.75 -26.97
N LYS A 270 -3.15 2.20 -27.79
CA LYS A 270 -2.17 1.21 -27.32
C LYS A 270 -1.19 1.86 -26.33
N ILE A 271 -1.02 1.23 -25.18
CA ILE A 271 -0.07 1.63 -24.14
C ILE A 271 0.89 0.47 -23.89
N ASP A 272 2.19 0.71 -24.09
CA ASP A 272 3.25 -0.30 -23.96
C ASP A 272 3.95 -0.28 -22.59
N THR A 273 3.83 0.82 -21.83
CA THR A 273 4.42 0.91 -20.48
C THR A 273 3.66 0.03 -19.49
N PRO A 274 4.30 -0.45 -18.42
CA PRO A 274 3.63 -1.26 -17.40
C PRO A 274 2.64 -0.48 -16.53
N PHE A 275 2.80 0.84 -16.42
CA PHE A 275 1.91 1.71 -15.66
C PHE A 275 1.26 2.81 -16.48
N VAL A 276 0.16 3.34 -15.97
CA VAL A 276 -0.55 4.52 -16.47
C VAL A 276 -0.72 5.53 -15.33
N LYS A 277 -0.54 6.81 -15.66
CA LYS A 277 -0.89 7.95 -14.81
C LYS A 277 -2.01 8.75 -15.47
N VAL A 278 -2.95 9.21 -14.66
CA VAL A 278 -4.11 9.99 -15.10
C VAL A 278 -4.27 11.24 -14.21
N PRO A 279 -3.33 12.21 -14.28
CA PRO A 279 -3.32 13.35 -13.37
C PRO A 279 -4.66 14.10 -13.36
N GLY A 280 -5.14 14.41 -12.15
CA GLY A 280 -6.41 15.09 -11.93
C GLY A 280 -7.67 14.25 -12.22
N LEU A 281 -7.56 12.97 -12.60
CA LEU A 281 -8.74 12.10 -12.73
C LEU A 281 -9.41 11.83 -11.39
N ILE A 282 -8.64 11.82 -10.31
CA ILE A 282 -9.16 11.51 -8.99
C ILE A 282 -8.88 12.65 -8.01
N THR A 283 -9.81 12.80 -7.07
CA THR A 283 -9.62 13.56 -5.83
C THR A 283 -9.93 12.66 -4.65
N THR A 284 -9.24 12.88 -3.55
CA THR A 284 -9.43 12.12 -2.32
C THR A 284 -9.64 13.03 -1.13
N GLU A 285 -10.37 12.55 -0.13
CA GLU A 285 -10.64 13.25 1.14
C GLU A 285 -10.79 12.24 2.29
N CYS A 286 -10.23 12.54 3.46
CA CYS A 286 -10.51 11.74 4.65
C CYS A 286 -11.90 12.06 5.20
N VAL A 287 -12.79 11.07 5.20
CA VAL A 287 -14.19 11.20 5.63
C VAL A 287 -14.44 10.34 6.86
N SER A 288 -15.25 10.83 7.79
CA SER A 288 -15.74 10.08 8.95
C SER A 288 -17.26 10.10 9.03
N LYS A 289 -17.87 8.91 9.13
CA LYS A 289 -19.33 8.76 9.25
C LYS A 289 -19.68 7.49 10.03
N GLY A 290 -20.57 7.61 11.01
CA GLY A 290 -20.98 6.46 11.82
C GLY A 290 -19.79 5.91 12.61
N ASP A 291 -19.45 4.63 12.43
CA ASP A 291 -18.28 3.94 13.00
C ASP A 291 -17.04 3.97 12.09
N PHE A 292 -17.15 4.57 10.90
CA PHE A 292 -16.15 4.48 9.86
C PHE A 292 -15.39 5.78 9.65
N THR A 293 -14.11 5.65 9.36
CA THR A 293 -13.21 6.70 8.90
C THR A 293 -12.37 6.11 7.76
N TRP A 294 -12.37 6.74 6.59
CA TRP A 294 -11.77 6.20 5.37
C TRP A 294 -11.27 7.31 4.45
N LEU A 295 -10.44 6.94 3.48
CA LEU A 295 -10.06 7.82 2.37
C LEU A 295 -11.10 7.68 1.26
N GLU A 296 -11.96 8.68 1.14
CA GLU A 296 -12.94 8.76 0.07
C GLU A 296 -12.23 9.11 -1.23
N MET A 297 -12.57 8.42 -2.32
CA MET A 297 -12.06 8.69 -3.67
C MET A 297 -13.22 9.06 -4.59
N HIS A 298 -13.11 10.22 -5.25
CA HIS A 298 -14.01 10.67 -6.29
C HIS A 298 -13.29 10.65 -7.65
N VAL A 299 -14.00 10.22 -8.70
CA VAL A 299 -13.51 10.27 -10.09
C VAL A 299 -14.07 11.52 -10.77
N ASN A 300 -13.19 12.46 -11.09
CA ASN A 300 -13.46 13.69 -11.86
C ASN A 300 -13.70 13.35 -13.34
N ALA A 301 -14.83 12.70 -13.62
CA ALA A 301 -15.20 12.25 -14.95
C ALA A 301 -15.50 13.41 -15.89
N ASP A 302 -14.85 13.42 -17.07
CA ASP A 302 -15.28 14.20 -18.23
C ASP A 302 -15.84 13.23 -19.28
N LEU A 303 -17.17 13.11 -19.35
CA LEU A 303 -17.85 12.18 -20.24
C LEU A 303 -17.68 12.48 -21.73
N LYS A 304 -17.23 13.68 -22.08
CA LYS A 304 -16.91 14.07 -23.46
C LYS A 304 -15.41 14.04 -23.73
N GLY A 305 -14.62 13.81 -22.68
CA GLY A 305 -13.17 13.79 -22.73
C GLY A 305 -12.64 12.49 -23.38
N PRO A 306 -11.41 12.54 -23.89
CA PRO A 306 -10.77 11.38 -24.54
C PRO A 306 -10.13 10.40 -23.54
N ARG A 307 -10.15 10.67 -22.24
CA ARG A 307 -9.62 9.80 -21.17
C ARG A 307 -10.75 8.96 -20.57
N THR A 308 -10.41 7.86 -19.92
CA THR A 308 -11.36 7.14 -19.06
C THR A 308 -12.10 8.07 -18.10
N HIS A 309 -13.39 7.81 -17.93
CA HIS A 309 -14.28 8.47 -16.96
C HIS A 309 -14.58 7.57 -15.75
N GLU A 310 -14.00 6.38 -15.73
CA GLU A 310 -14.14 5.41 -14.65
C GLU A 310 -12.77 4.81 -14.30
N LEU A 311 -12.66 4.32 -13.08
CA LEU A 311 -11.57 3.48 -12.64
C LEU A 311 -12.20 2.22 -12.07
N ALA A 312 -11.61 1.05 -12.28
CA ALA A 312 -11.93 -0.12 -11.48
C ALA A 312 -11.03 -0.16 -10.23
N GLY A 313 -11.25 -1.13 -9.34
CA GLY A 313 -10.51 -1.25 -8.08
C GLY A 313 -11.22 -2.07 -7.02
N GLU A 314 -12.48 -2.43 -7.27
CA GLU A 314 -13.28 -3.34 -6.47
C GLU A 314 -12.83 -4.79 -6.66
N ILE A 315 -12.99 -5.60 -5.62
CA ILE A 315 -12.93 -7.06 -5.80
C ILE A 315 -14.16 -7.51 -6.56
N ILE A 316 -13.96 -8.23 -7.66
CA ILE A 316 -15.03 -8.81 -8.47
C ILE A 316 -15.22 -10.28 -8.09
N ARG A 317 -16.45 -10.61 -7.67
CA ARG A 317 -16.89 -11.97 -7.38
C ARG A 317 -17.83 -12.47 -8.48
N PRO A 318 -18.15 -13.78 -8.54
CA PRO A 318 -19.20 -14.29 -9.44
C PRO A 318 -20.57 -13.62 -9.24
N THR A 319 -20.82 -13.07 -8.04
CA THR A 319 -22.05 -12.35 -7.68
C THR A 319 -22.01 -10.84 -7.96
N GLY A 320 -20.92 -10.32 -8.53
CA GLY A 320 -20.68 -8.89 -8.74
C GLY A 320 -19.60 -8.31 -7.81
N PRO A 321 -19.45 -6.97 -7.76
CA PRO A 321 -18.47 -6.30 -6.92
C PRO A 321 -18.73 -6.56 -5.43
N ASP A 322 -17.66 -6.82 -4.67
CA ASP A 322 -17.72 -6.91 -3.21
C ASP A 322 -17.42 -5.55 -2.57
N TRP A 323 -18.49 -4.82 -2.27
CA TRP A 323 -18.43 -3.49 -1.67
C TRP A 323 -17.84 -3.46 -0.26
N SER A 324 -17.80 -4.60 0.45
CA SER A 324 -17.21 -4.66 1.80
C SER A 324 -15.69 -4.43 1.80
N TRP A 325 -15.06 -4.51 0.62
CA TRP A 325 -13.64 -4.24 0.42
C TRP A 325 -13.34 -2.83 -0.09
N GLY A 326 -14.35 -2.04 -0.49
CA GLY A 326 -14.11 -0.73 -1.10
C GLY A 326 -13.15 -0.82 -2.29
N LEU A 327 -12.12 0.03 -2.27
CA LEU A 327 -11.08 0.13 -3.30
C LEU A 327 -9.75 -0.52 -2.86
N HIS A 328 -9.81 -1.48 -1.93
CA HIS A 328 -8.65 -2.10 -1.30
C HIS A 328 -7.60 -2.66 -2.27
N LEU A 329 -7.97 -3.03 -3.51
CA LEU A 329 -7.00 -3.50 -4.51
C LEU A 329 -6.07 -2.39 -5.02
N ILE A 330 -6.47 -1.13 -4.90
CA ILE A 330 -5.75 0.04 -5.44
C ILE A 330 -5.37 1.06 -4.37
N ASP A 331 -5.46 0.71 -3.08
CA ASP A 331 -5.06 1.59 -1.95
C ASP A 331 -3.66 2.18 -2.15
N VAL A 332 -2.74 1.41 -2.74
CA VAL A 332 -1.38 1.87 -3.00
C VAL A 332 -1.32 2.64 -4.33
N ASP A 333 -1.87 2.06 -5.39
CA ASP A 333 -1.84 2.55 -6.76
C ASP A 333 -2.29 4.01 -6.88
N HIS A 334 -3.43 4.36 -6.27
CA HIS A 334 -4.04 5.67 -6.44
C HIS A 334 -3.21 6.82 -5.86
N SER A 335 -2.27 6.52 -4.95
CA SER A 335 -1.42 7.50 -4.25
C SER A 335 0.06 7.16 -4.31
N MET A 336 0.48 6.22 -5.14
CA MET A 336 1.86 5.73 -5.21
C MET A 336 2.87 6.87 -5.43
N GLY A 337 2.56 7.86 -6.27
CA GLY A 337 3.41 9.03 -6.49
C GLY A 337 3.55 9.91 -5.26
N ASP A 338 2.45 10.14 -4.53
CA ASP A 338 2.44 10.89 -3.28
C ASP A 338 3.23 10.20 -2.19
N LEU A 339 3.03 8.89 -2.01
CA LEU A 339 3.74 8.10 -1.01
C LEU A 339 5.26 8.13 -1.25
N VAL A 340 5.68 7.96 -2.52
CA VAL A 340 7.11 8.05 -2.90
C VAL A 340 7.65 9.46 -2.71
N ARG A 341 6.85 10.49 -3.02
CA ARG A 341 7.22 11.91 -2.81
C ARG A 341 7.42 12.19 -1.32
N ILE A 342 6.49 11.78 -0.46
CA ILE A 342 6.58 11.94 0.99
C ILE A 342 7.83 11.23 1.53
N VAL A 343 8.04 9.95 1.21
CA VAL A 343 9.24 9.21 1.66
C VAL A 343 10.54 9.90 1.21
N ARG A 344 10.57 10.51 0.02
CA ARG A 344 11.72 11.30 -0.44
C ARG A 344 11.91 12.56 0.41
N THR A 345 10.82 13.28 0.71
CA THR A 345 10.83 14.48 1.56
C THR A 345 11.28 14.15 2.99
N GLU A 346 10.70 13.12 3.60
CA GLU A 346 11.09 12.58 4.90
C GLU A 346 12.57 12.16 4.90
N GLY A 347 13.03 11.47 3.85
CA GLY A 347 14.42 11.06 3.73
C GLY A 347 15.40 12.24 3.66
N ALA A 348 15.01 13.31 2.98
CA ALA A 348 15.79 14.55 2.97
C ALA A 348 15.76 15.25 4.33
N ALA A 349 14.64 15.23 5.05
CA ALA A 349 14.53 15.78 6.41
C ALA A 349 15.40 14.98 7.40
N TYR A 350 15.36 13.66 7.33
CA TYR A 350 16.17 12.77 8.16
C TYR A 350 17.67 13.04 7.97
N ALA A 351 18.12 13.16 6.72
CA ALA A 351 19.51 13.43 6.38
C ALA A 351 20.00 14.84 6.74
N ARG A 352 19.10 15.80 7.01
CA ARG A 352 19.47 17.11 7.56
C ARG A 352 19.62 17.08 9.08
N ALA A 353 18.92 16.16 9.75
CA ALA A 353 18.89 16.06 11.20
C ALA A 353 19.99 15.16 11.80
N HIS A 354 20.68 14.37 10.97
CA HIS A 354 21.68 13.36 11.37
C HIS A 354 22.91 13.42 10.47
#